data_AF-A0A926VK87-F1
#
_entry.id   AF-A0A926VK87-F1
#
_cell.length_a   1.000
_cell.length_b   1.000
_cell.length_c   1.000
_cell.angle_alpha   90.00
_cell.angle_beta   90.00
_cell.angle_gamma   90.00
#
_symmetry.space_group_name_H-M   'P 1'
#
loop_
_entity.id
_entity.type
_entity.pdbx_description
1 polymer ?
#
loop_
_entity_poly.entity_id
_entity_poly.type
_entity_poly.pdbx_seq_one_letter_code
_entity_poly.pdbx_strand_id
1 'polypeptide(L)'
;MNMTEKTSTLQKAIEVVEALSPDEQAILIDIIDKRLKQQLREQLLQEVAESERDYALGNVRRGSVSDLLAELDDFTQQFRSLSQKA
;
A
#
# COMPACT_ATOMS: atom_id res chain seq x y z
N MET A 1 -40.50 -11.98 5.84
CA MET A 1 -39.37 -12.64 5.16
C MET A 1 -38.23 -11.63 5.06
N ASN A 2 -36.99 -12.11 5.09
CA ASN A 2 -35.89 -11.59 5.92
C ASN A 2 -35.23 -10.25 5.52
N MET A 3 -34.84 -9.52 6.57
CA MET A 3 -33.64 -8.70 6.77
C MET A 3 -33.01 -8.04 5.54
N THR A 4 -33.21 -6.73 5.43
CA THR A 4 -32.39 -5.81 4.64
C THR A 4 -30.93 -5.94 5.05
N GLU A 5 -30.16 -6.67 4.25
CA GLU A 5 -28.72 -6.82 4.40
C GLU A 5 -28.06 -5.45 4.48
N LYS A 6 -27.15 -5.25 5.43
CA LYS A 6 -26.23 -4.11 5.43
C LYS A 6 -25.30 -4.31 4.24
N THR A 7 -25.70 -3.83 3.06
CA THR A 7 -24.84 -3.84 1.88
C THR A 7 -23.56 -3.09 2.20
N SER A 8 -22.43 -3.78 2.03
CA SER A 8 -21.09 -3.21 2.19
C SER A 8 -20.95 -1.91 1.39
N THR A 9 -20.19 -0.93 1.89
CA THR A 9 -19.89 0.30 1.15
C THR A 9 -19.34 0.02 -0.24
N LEU A 10 -18.53 -1.04 -0.38
CA LEU A 10 -18.01 -1.48 -1.67
C LEU A 10 -19.13 -1.95 -2.60
N GLN A 11 -20.06 -2.75 -2.10
CA GLN A 11 -21.18 -3.27 -2.89
C GLN A 11 -22.06 -2.13 -3.41
N LYS A 12 -22.35 -1.13 -2.57
CA LYS A 12 -23.09 0.07 -2.99
C LYS A 12 -22.33 0.88 -4.03
N ALA A 13 -21.01 0.97 -3.91
CA ALA A 13 -20.20 1.66 -4.91
C ALA A 13 -20.25 0.93 -6.27
N ILE A 14 -20.17 -0.40 -6.28
CA ILE A 14 -20.31 -1.21 -7.50
C ILE A 14 -21.67 -0.96 -8.16
N GLU A 15 -22.75 -1.04 -7.39
CA GLU A 15 -24.11 -0.79 -7.90
C GLU A 15 -24.27 0.61 -8.52
N VAL A 16 -23.65 1.64 -7.91
CA VAL A 16 -23.65 3.00 -8.45
C VAL A 16 -22.86 3.09 -9.75
N VAL A 17 -21.71 2.43 -9.84
CA VAL A 17 -20.88 2.41 -11.06
C VAL A 17 -21.60 1.67 -12.20
N GLU A 18 -22.25 0.54 -11.90
CA GLU A 18 -23.00 -0.23 -12.89
C GLU A 18 -24.19 0.54 -13.47
N ALA A 19 -24.77 1.47 -12.71
CA ALA A 19 -25.87 2.32 -13.16
C ALA A 19 -25.42 3.46 -14.12
N LEU A 20 -24.12 3.71 -14.25
CA LEU A 20 -23.58 4.71 -15.18
C LEU A 20 -23.58 4.19 -16.62
N SER A 21 -23.61 5.09 -17.60
CA SER A 21 -23.41 4.72 -19.00
C SER A 21 -21.99 4.19 -19.25
N PRO A 22 -21.77 3.39 -20.32
CA PRO A 22 -20.44 2.86 -20.62
C PRO A 22 -19.34 3.95 -20.74
N ASP A 23 -19.67 5.10 -21.31
CA ASP A 23 -18.74 6.22 -21.45
C ASP A 23 -18.39 6.85 -20.09
N GLU A 24 -19.39 7.02 -19.21
CA GLU A 24 -19.18 7.52 -17.84
C GLU A 24 -18.37 6.54 -16.99
N GLN A 25 -18.60 5.23 -17.15
CA GLN A 25 -17.79 4.20 -16.48
C GLN A 25 -16.33 4.27 -16.93
N ALA A 26 -16.07 4.42 -18.24
CA ALA A 26 -14.72 4.56 -18.78
C ALA A 26 -14.01 5.81 -18.24
N ILE A 27 -14.71 6.95 -18.16
CA ILE A 27 -14.19 8.18 -17.56
C ILE A 27 -13.88 7.98 -16.07
N LEU A 28 -14.77 7.31 -15.33
CA LEU A 28 -14.57 7.06 -13.91
C LEU A 28 -13.35 6.18 -13.65
N ILE A 29 -13.14 5.14 -14.45
CA ILE A 29 -11.96 4.27 -14.36
C ILE A 29 -10.67 5.08 -14.53
N ASP A 30 -10.61 5.95 -15.55
CA ASP A 30 -9.44 6.81 -15.78
C ASP A 30 -9.18 7.78 -14.61
N ILE A 31 -10.23 8.36 -14.05
CA ILE A 31 -10.12 9.23 -12.87
C ILE A 31 -9.59 8.46 -11.66
N ILE A 32 -10.12 7.27 -11.38
CA ILE A 32 -9.70 6.45 -10.24
C ILE A 32 -8.24 6.02 -10.39
N ASP A 33 -7.85 5.54 -11.58
CA ASP A 33 -6.46 5.15 -11.86
C ASP A 33 -5.48 6.31 -11.64
N LYS A 34 -5.81 7.50 -12.15
CA LYS A 34 -5.00 8.71 -11.93
C LYS A 34 -4.88 9.07 -10.45
N ARG A 35 -5.97 8.97 -9.69
CA ARG A 35 -5.97 9.27 -8.25
C ARG A 35 -5.16 8.26 -7.45
N LEU A 36 -5.27 6.97 -7.75
CA LEU A 36 -4.47 5.93 -7.10
C LEU A 36 -2.97 6.13 -7.36
N LYS A 37 -2.58 6.42 -8.61
CA LYS A 37 -1.19 6.75 -8.97
C LYS A 37 -0.68 7.98 -8.23
N GLN A 38 -1.53 8.99 -8.08
CA GLN A 38 -1.17 10.21 -7.34
C GLN A 38 -0.97 9.93 -5.85
N GLN A 39 -1.85 9.16 -5.22
CA GLN A 39 -1.71 8.75 -3.82
C GLN A 39 -0.43 7.95 -3.58
N LEU A 40 -0.11 7.00 -4.46
CA LEU A 40 1.13 6.24 -4.39
C LEU A 40 2.35 7.14 -4.52
N ARG A 41 2.32 8.13 -5.42
CA ARG A 41 3.41 9.10 -5.58
C ARG A 41 3.58 9.94 -4.31
N GLU A 42 2.50 10.39 -3.69
CA GLU A 42 2.54 11.16 -2.45
C GLU A 42 3.15 10.35 -1.30
N GLN A 43 2.77 9.08 -1.16
CA GLN A 43 3.37 8.16 -0.20
C GLN A 43 4.88 8.00 -0.45
N LEU A 44 5.28 7.75 -1.69
CA LEU A 44 6.70 7.61 -2.05
C LEU A 44 7.49 8.89 -1.74
N LEU A 45 6.95 10.07 -2.04
CA LEU A 45 7.59 11.34 -1.73
C LEU A 45 7.75 11.54 -0.21
N GLN A 46 6.79 11.09 0.58
CA GLN A 46 6.89 11.11 2.04
C GLN A 46 8.00 10.19 2.54
N GLU A 47 8.07 8.95 2.05
CA GLU A 47 9.11 7.98 2.40
C GLU A 47 10.52 8.45 1.99
N VAL A 48 10.65 9.05 0.81
CA VAL A 48 11.91 9.64 0.34
C VAL A 48 12.31 10.80 1.25
N ALA A 49 11.40 11.71 1.57
CA ALA A 49 11.69 12.84 2.44
C ALA A 49 12.08 12.39 3.87
N GLU A 50 11.48 11.31 4.38
CA GLU A 50 11.88 10.69 5.64
C GLU A 50 13.29 10.11 5.54
N SER A 51 13.58 9.34 4.48
CA SER A 51 14.89 8.75 4.23
C SER A 51 16.00 9.80 4.10
N GLU A 52 15.74 10.90 3.39
CA GLU A 52 16.67 12.02 3.25
C GLU A 52 16.96 12.71 4.59
N ARG A 53 15.93 12.89 5.43
CA ARG A 53 16.09 13.44 6.79
C ARG A 53 16.93 12.51 7.65
N ASP A 54 16.65 11.21 7.64
CA ASP A 54 17.40 10.23 8.42
C ASP A 54 18.86 10.16 7.99
N TYR A 55 19.12 10.23 6.67
CA TYR A 55 20.48 10.35 6.16
C TYR A 55 21.18 11.63 6.68
N ALA A 56 20.51 12.78 6.61
CA ALA A 56 21.07 14.06 7.05
C ALA A 56 21.32 14.11 8.57
N LEU A 57 20.45 13.50 9.37
CA LEU A 57 20.59 13.39 10.83
C LEU A 57 21.60 12.31 11.26
N GLY A 58 22.08 11.49 10.32
CA GLY A 58 22.96 10.37 10.64
C GLY A 58 22.24 9.18 11.26
N ASN A 59 20.91 9.13 11.19
CA ASN A 59 20.06 7.99 11.57
C ASN A 59 20.18 6.85 10.53
N VAL A 60 21.40 6.55 10.10
CA VAL A 60 21.70 5.54 9.10
C VAL A 60 22.70 4.55 9.67
N ARG A 61 22.48 3.27 9.41
CA ARG A 61 23.48 2.25 9.71
C ARG A 61 24.57 2.28 8.65
N ARG A 62 25.83 2.28 9.10
CA ARG A 62 26.99 2.13 8.22
C ARG A 62 27.61 0.77 8.49
N GLY A 63 27.86 0.03 7.43
CA GLY A 63 28.44 -1.31 7.50
C GLY A 63 28.91 -1.77 6.13
N SER A 64 29.58 -2.91 6.10
CA SER A 64 29.94 -3.60 4.87
C SER A 64 28.73 -4.32 4.26
N VAL A 65 28.88 -4.77 3.02
CA VAL A 65 27.89 -5.67 2.39
C VAL A 65 27.70 -6.95 3.20
N SER A 66 28.75 -7.44 3.87
CA SER A 66 28.65 -8.62 4.73
C SER A 66 27.75 -8.37 5.94
N ASP A 67 27.82 -7.17 6.52
CA ASP A 67 26.98 -6.80 7.68
C ASP A 67 25.50 -6.69 7.25
N LEU A 68 25.24 -6.12 6.07
CA LEU A 68 23.90 -6.07 5.49
C LEU A 68 23.33 -7.48 5.24
N LEU A 69 24.12 -8.39 4.66
CA LEU A 69 23.67 -9.76 4.39
C LEU A 69 23.35 -10.53 5.67
N ALA A 70 24.17 -10.37 6.71
CA ALA A 70 23.90 -10.97 8.01
C ALA A 70 22.59 -10.46 8.64
N GLU A 71 22.33 -9.14 8.59
CA GLU A 71 21.07 -8.56 9.09
C GLU A 71 19.83 -9.09 8.33
N LEU A 72 19.94 -9.27 7.00
CA LEU A 72 18.84 -9.80 6.19
C LEU A 72 18.56 -11.28 6.50
N ASP A 73 19.60 -12.08 6.72
CA ASP A 73 19.44 -13.49 7.12
C ASP A 73 18.73 -13.59 8.48
N ASP A 74 19.13 -12.77 9.45
CA ASP A 74 18.49 -12.70 10.77
C ASP A 74 17.00 -12.30 10.66
N PHE A 75 16.68 -11.27 9.88
CA PHE A 75 15.31 -10.83 9.65
C PHE A 75 14.46 -11.95 9.02
N THR A 76 15.01 -12.66 8.04
CA THR A 76 14.31 -13.74 7.33
C THR A 76 14.02 -14.93 8.25
N GLN A 77 14.93 -15.25 9.17
CA GLN A 77 14.71 -16.27 10.19
C GLN A 77 13.64 -15.85 11.21
N GLN A 78 13.67 -14.59 11.64
CA GLN A 78 12.71 -14.04 12.59
C GLN A 78 11.28 -14.07 12.01
N PHE A 79 11.10 -13.64 10.76
CA PHE A 79 9.81 -13.70 10.07
C PHE A 79 9.30 -15.14 9.92
N ARG A 80 10.16 -16.09 9.53
CA ARG A 80 9.80 -17.51 9.43
C ARG A 80 9.35 -18.08 10.78
N SER A 81 9.99 -17.68 11.88
CA SER A 81 9.62 -18.12 13.23
C SER A 81 8.25 -17.58 13.69
N LEU A 82 7.87 -16.39 13.23
CA LEU A 82 6.57 -15.78 13.51
C LEU A 82 5.45 -16.44 12.70
N SER A 83 5.68 -16.78 11.43
CA SER A 83 4.71 -17.50 10.60
C SER A 83 4.46 -18.96 11.04
N GLN A 84 5.35 -19.58 11.81
CA GLN A 84 5.15 -20.94 12.36
C GLN A 84 4.38 -20.97 13.69
N LYS A 85 4.16 -19.81 14.33
CA LYS A 85 3.47 -19.69 15.62
C LYS A 85 2.01 -19.23 15.51
N ALA A 86 1.52 -18.93 14.30
CA ALA A 86 0.14 -18.55 13.99
C ALA A 86 -0.61 -19.74 13.38
#